data_AF-A0A3N2H6D8-F1
#
_entry.id   AF-A0A3N2H6D8-F1
#
_cell.length_a   1.000
_cell.length_b   1.000
_cell.length_c   1.000
_cell.angle_alpha   90.00
_cell.angle_beta   90.00
_cell.angle_gamma   90.00
#
_symmetry.space_group_name_H-M   'P 1'
#
loop_
_entity.id
_entity.type
_entity.pdbx_description
1 polymer ?
#
loop_
_entity_poly.entity_id
_entity_poly.type
_entity_poly.pdbx_seq_one_letter_code
_entity_poly.pdbx_strand_id
1 'polypeptide(L)'
;MTDTDVVVVGGGIGGLANALALAATGQRVRVLERAPAFAEVGAGLQLAPNATRILREWGLLDEVVARGVLPRRLVLKDALDGAELTSLDLGRGFVERYGAPYVVIHRSDLLTILHDACRDAGVELLADHQADDVEVRPDGVRVRAGEREFAAGAALAADGLWSSLRSRLSDDQPVCSGYVAYRGTRPVSEVTGLDDDVLTDVVVHFGPKCHLVQYPLRGGELLNTVAVFASPAYERGESDWGGPDELDAAFDDTCDAVRRGLAWLWRDRRWPMYDRLPVPRWVDGRLALTGDAAHPMLQYLAQGACQALEDAHSLAGEVAKQQAAAALDWPAALASYEQARTARTARVQSSARVWGELWHCDGLARLLRNQYLTERRLDDYRWTDWLYQP
;
A
#
# COMPACT_ATOMS: atom_id res chain seq x y z
N MET A 1 5.95 -25.95 25.59
CA MET A 1 6.16 -24.59 25.06
C MET A 1 6.40 -24.74 23.57
N THR A 2 5.62 -24.07 22.73
CA THR A 2 5.81 -24.10 21.28
C THR A 2 7.11 -23.39 20.92
N ASP A 3 7.84 -23.91 19.93
CA ASP A 3 9.07 -23.28 19.44
C ASP A 3 8.80 -21.96 18.69
N THR A 4 7.53 -21.66 18.40
CA THR A 4 7.08 -20.44 17.74
C THR A 4 6.05 -19.73 18.62
N ASP A 5 6.20 -18.41 18.76
CA ASP A 5 5.27 -17.57 19.52
C ASP A 5 4.19 -16.98 18.59
N VAL A 6 4.55 -16.62 17.36
CA VAL A 6 3.62 -16.06 16.35
C VAL A 6 3.83 -16.67 14.96
N VAL A 7 2.73 -17.01 14.30
CA VAL A 7 2.72 -17.35 12.86
C VAL A 7 2.09 -16.20 12.07
N VAL A 8 2.79 -15.69 11.05
CA VAL A 8 2.27 -14.71 10.10
C VAL A 8 1.95 -15.41 8.79
N VAL A 9 0.70 -15.32 8.35
CA VAL A 9 0.22 -15.91 7.09
C VAL A 9 0.23 -14.83 6.02
N GLY A 10 1.16 -14.93 5.07
CA GLY A 10 1.43 -13.96 4.00
C GLY A 10 2.80 -13.32 4.15
N GLY A 11 3.62 -13.40 3.09
CA GLY A 11 4.99 -12.91 2.98
C GLY A 11 5.14 -11.63 2.15
N GLY A 12 4.06 -10.87 1.95
CA GLY A 12 4.12 -9.53 1.35
C GLY A 12 4.69 -8.49 2.32
N ILE A 13 4.74 -7.23 1.89
CA ILE A 13 5.27 -6.10 2.70
C ILE A 13 4.67 -6.07 4.11
N GLY A 14 3.35 -6.20 4.24
CA GLY A 14 2.69 -6.17 5.55
C GLY A 14 3.04 -7.36 6.45
N GLY A 15 3.20 -8.55 5.87
CA GLY A 15 3.57 -9.74 6.63
C GLY A 15 5.00 -9.68 7.13
N LEU A 16 5.95 -9.32 6.26
CA LEU A 16 7.36 -9.14 6.64
C LEU A 16 7.54 -7.99 7.65
N ALA A 17 6.82 -6.89 7.48
CA ALA A 17 6.82 -5.79 8.44
C ALA A 17 6.37 -6.23 9.84
N ASN A 18 5.25 -6.97 9.93
CA ASN A 18 4.77 -7.51 11.20
C ASN A 18 5.78 -8.49 11.80
N ALA A 19 6.36 -9.35 10.98
CA ALA A 19 7.33 -10.33 11.46
C ALA A 19 8.59 -9.68 12.02
N LEU A 20 9.14 -8.68 11.34
CA LEU A 20 10.27 -7.89 11.81
C LEU A 20 9.94 -7.16 13.12
N ALA A 21 8.81 -6.46 13.16
CA ALA A 21 8.41 -5.68 14.32
C ALA A 21 8.18 -6.55 15.56
N LEU A 22 7.59 -7.74 15.40
CA LEU A 22 7.39 -8.70 16.49
C LEU A 22 8.69 -9.42 16.90
N ALA A 23 9.59 -9.71 15.96
CA ALA A 23 10.91 -10.25 16.31
C ALA A 23 11.69 -9.25 17.19
N ALA A 24 11.56 -7.96 16.92
CA ALA A 24 12.17 -6.90 17.74
C ALA A 24 11.64 -6.84 19.18
N THR A 25 10.46 -7.41 19.48
CA THR A 25 9.94 -7.57 20.85
C THR A 25 10.32 -8.91 21.50
N GLY A 26 11.25 -9.65 20.88
CA GLY A 26 11.79 -10.91 21.37
C GLY A 26 10.91 -12.13 21.09
N GLN A 27 9.89 -12.01 20.22
CA GLN A 27 9.04 -13.14 19.84
C GLN A 27 9.74 -14.02 18.80
N ARG A 28 9.56 -15.35 18.91
CA ARG A 28 9.93 -16.29 17.84
C ARG A 28 8.84 -16.29 16.78
N VAL A 29 9.15 -15.70 15.61
CA VAL A 29 8.18 -15.51 14.52
C VAL A 29 8.46 -16.43 13.35
N ARG A 30 7.40 -17.01 12.79
CA ARG A 30 7.43 -17.75 11.52
C ARG A 30 6.50 -17.10 10.50
N VAL A 31 6.95 -16.93 9.26
CA VAL A 31 6.16 -16.42 8.14
C VAL A 31 5.89 -17.55 7.16
N LEU A 32 4.63 -17.70 6.76
CA LEU A 32 4.18 -18.65 5.73
C LEU A 32 3.78 -17.87 4.47
N GLU A 33 4.49 -18.06 3.37
CA GLU A 33 4.18 -17.45 2.07
C GLU A 33 3.72 -18.52 1.08
N ARG A 34 2.62 -18.25 0.37
CA ARG A 34 2.06 -19.19 -0.61
C ARG A 34 2.93 -19.35 -1.86
N ALA A 35 3.59 -18.28 -2.28
CA ALA A 35 4.43 -18.27 -3.47
C ALA A 35 5.69 -19.13 -3.26
N PRO A 36 6.25 -19.71 -4.34
CA PRO A 36 7.44 -20.56 -4.25
C PRO A 36 8.71 -19.79 -3.82
N ALA A 37 8.66 -18.46 -3.84
CA ALA A 37 9.70 -17.58 -3.34
C ALA A 37 9.09 -16.26 -2.84
N PHE A 38 9.78 -15.61 -1.91
CA PHE A 38 9.47 -14.23 -1.50
C PHE A 38 9.86 -13.27 -2.62
N ALA A 39 8.92 -13.04 -3.53
CA ALA A 39 9.12 -12.18 -4.69
C ALA A 39 7.86 -11.37 -4.97
N GLU A 40 8.06 -10.19 -5.54
CA GLU A 40 6.99 -9.30 -5.96
C GLU A 40 7.15 -8.96 -7.44
N VAL A 41 6.06 -9.06 -8.20
CA VAL A 41 6.02 -8.51 -9.56
C VAL A 41 5.81 -7.02 -9.42
N GLY A 42 6.92 -6.28 -9.45
CA GLY A 42 6.95 -4.91 -8.98
C GLY A 42 6.66 -3.87 -10.05
N ALA A 43 5.93 -2.84 -9.63
CA ALA A 43 6.03 -1.49 -10.15
C ALA A 43 6.52 -0.61 -8.98
N GLY A 44 6.64 0.69 -9.19
CA GLY A 44 6.87 1.64 -8.13
C GLY A 44 5.78 1.62 -7.05
N LEU A 45 6.17 2.00 -5.83
CA LEU A 45 5.26 2.40 -4.77
C LEU A 45 5.77 3.66 -4.10
N GLN A 46 4.88 4.33 -3.38
CA GLN A 46 5.18 5.56 -2.68
C GLN A 46 5.09 5.33 -1.15
N LEU A 47 6.06 5.85 -0.41
CA LEU A 47 6.16 5.78 1.04
C LEU A 47 6.15 7.19 1.61
N ALA A 48 5.06 7.52 2.30
CA ALA A 48 4.88 8.80 2.96
C ALA A 48 5.54 8.83 4.36
N PRO A 49 5.68 10.01 5.01
CA PRO A 49 6.37 10.16 6.30
C PRO A 49 5.88 9.25 7.42
N ASN A 50 4.59 8.93 7.43
CA ASN A 50 4.01 8.00 8.40
C ASN A 50 4.63 6.60 8.32
N ALA A 51 5.01 6.14 7.13
CA ALA A 51 5.72 4.89 6.95
C ALA A 51 7.24 5.04 7.09
N THR A 52 7.82 6.11 6.55
CA THR A 52 9.28 6.29 6.54
C THR A 52 9.85 6.63 7.92
N ARG A 53 9.04 7.21 8.84
CA ARG A 53 9.39 7.30 10.27
C ARG A 53 9.59 5.92 10.89
N ILE A 54 8.65 5.00 10.66
CA ILE A 54 8.71 3.63 11.18
C ILE A 54 9.94 2.91 10.63
N LEU A 55 10.18 3.03 9.31
CA LEU A 55 11.37 2.45 8.69
C LEU A 55 12.67 3.04 9.26
N ARG A 56 12.69 4.31 9.69
CA ARG A 56 13.84 4.89 10.38
C ARG A 56 14.04 4.28 11.76
N GLU A 57 12.97 4.13 12.53
CA GLU A 57 13.03 3.50 13.85
C GLU A 57 13.54 2.06 13.78
N TRP A 58 13.25 1.35 12.69
CA TRP A 58 13.78 0.01 12.42
C TRP A 58 15.19 0.01 11.79
N GLY A 59 15.79 1.18 11.56
CA GLY A 59 17.13 1.29 10.95
C GLY A 59 17.18 0.99 9.46
N LEU A 60 16.04 0.94 8.76
CA LEU A 60 15.93 0.56 7.35
C LEU A 60 15.80 1.76 6.40
N LEU A 61 15.54 2.96 6.92
CA LEU A 61 15.28 4.14 6.08
C LEU A 61 16.46 4.47 5.15
N ASP A 62 17.70 4.38 5.63
CA ASP A 62 18.87 4.74 4.82
C ASP A 62 19.00 3.84 3.59
N GLU A 63 18.73 2.54 3.75
CA GLU A 63 18.72 1.60 2.62
C GLU A 63 17.53 1.84 1.68
N VAL A 64 16.36 2.15 2.23
CA VAL A 64 15.17 2.53 1.44
C VAL A 64 15.43 3.78 0.61
N VAL A 65 16.12 4.78 1.17
CA VAL A 65 16.52 5.99 0.43
C VAL A 65 17.59 5.67 -0.61
N ALA A 66 18.58 4.83 -0.29
CA ALA A 66 19.65 4.45 -1.20
C ALA A 66 19.14 3.70 -2.45
N ARG A 67 18.10 2.87 -2.31
CA ARG A 67 17.47 2.13 -3.42
C ARG A 67 16.28 2.87 -4.06
N GLY A 68 15.78 3.91 -3.39
CA GLY A 68 14.64 4.70 -3.81
C GLY A 68 15.02 5.99 -4.53
N VAL A 69 14.06 6.92 -4.57
CA VAL A 69 14.24 8.31 -4.99
C VAL A 69 13.48 9.21 -4.01
N LEU A 70 14.09 10.36 -3.69
CA LEU A 70 13.46 11.44 -2.94
C LEU A 70 12.87 12.46 -3.92
N PRO A 71 11.57 12.37 -4.24
CA PRO A 71 10.93 13.35 -5.11
C PRO A 71 10.96 14.74 -4.46
N ARG A 72 11.11 15.79 -5.26
CA ARG A 72 11.12 17.18 -4.76
C ARG A 72 9.70 17.64 -4.47
N ARG A 73 8.74 17.26 -5.31
CA ARG A 73 7.33 17.62 -5.19
C ARG A 73 6.42 16.44 -5.53
N LEU A 74 5.20 16.50 -5.02
CA LEU A 74 4.05 15.77 -5.57
C LEU A 74 3.20 16.78 -6.34
N VAL A 75 3.15 16.66 -7.66
CA VAL A 75 2.56 17.61 -8.59
C VAL A 75 1.25 17.05 -9.13
N LEU A 76 0.20 17.86 -9.06
CA LEU A 76 -1.13 17.55 -9.55
C LEU A 76 -1.41 18.41 -10.79
N LYS A 77 -1.60 17.75 -11.94
CA LYS A 77 -1.85 18.36 -13.24
C LYS A 77 -3.21 17.94 -13.79
N ASP A 78 -3.84 18.81 -14.56
CA ASP A 78 -5.04 18.45 -15.31
C ASP A 78 -4.67 17.56 -16.50
N ALA A 79 -5.40 16.46 -16.69
CA ALA A 79 -5.09 15.50 -17.75
C ALA A 79 -5.50 15.97 -19.15
N LEU A 80 -6.39 16.97 -19.30
CA LEU A 80 -6.84 17.40 -20.63
C LEU A 80 -5.89 18.42 -21.25
N ASP A 81 -5.47 19.43 -20.47
CA ASP A 81 -4.61 20.52 -20.97
C ASP A 81 -3.16 20.46 -20.43
N GLY A 82 -2.89 19.62 -19.43
CA GLY A 82 -1.56 19.48 -18.83
C GLY A 82 -1.19 20.58 -17.84
N ALA A 83 -2.11 21.50 -17.50
CA ALA A 83 -1.82 22.59 -16.57
C ALA A 83 -1.52 22.06 -15.16
N GLU A 84 -0.47 22.58 -14.52
CA GLU A 84 -0.22 22.35 -13.09
C GLU A 84 -1.30 23.06 -12.28
N LEU A 85 -2.05 22.28 -11.49
CA LEU A 85 -3.12 22.76 -10.64
C LEU A 85 -2.58 23.07 -9.24
N THR A 86 -1.79 22.17 -8.66
CA THR A 86 -1.17 22.38 -7.35
C THR A 86 0.00 21.43 -7.16
N SER A 87 0.79 21.67 -6.11
CA SER A 87 1.82 20.73 -5.69
C SER A 87 1.97 20.70 -4.17
N LEU A 88 2.58 19.64 -3.67
CA LEU A 88 3.10 19.52 -2.32
C LEU A 88 4.62 19.55 -2.41
N ASP A 89 5.26 20.52 -1.77
CA ASP A 89 6.72 20.53 -1.59
C ASP A 89 7.10 19.40 -0.61
N LEU A 90 8.01 18.52 -1.01
CA LEU A 90 8.47 17.36 -0.24
C LEU A 90 9.88 17.56 0.31
N GLY A 91 10.43 18.77 0.18
CA GLY A 91 11.76 19.14 0.62
C GLY A 91 11.84 19.40 2.12
N ARG A 92 12.77 20.30 2.49
CA ARG A 92 13.18 20.48 3.89
C ARG A 92 12.03 20.79 4.85
N GLY A 93 11.14 21.71 4.49
CA GLY A 93 10.02 22.11 5.37
C GLY A 93 9.03 20.96 5.64
N PHE A 94 8.81 20.11 4.64
CA PHE A 94 7.98 18.91 4.77
C PHE A 94 8.63 17.88 5.70
N VAL A 95 9.93 17.64 5.55
CA VAL A 95 10.69 16.75 6.44
C VAL A 95 10.74 17.28 7.87
N GLU A 96 10.93 18.59 8.07
CA GLU A 96 10.90 19.22 9.39
C GLU A 96 9.52 19.07 10.06
N ARG A 97 8.43 19.23 9.29
CA ARG A 97 7.06 19.09 9.79
C ARG A 97 6.70 17.66 10.17
N TYR A 98 6.98 16.70 9.30
CA TYR A 98 6.53 15.31 9.46
C TYR A 98 7.61 14.37 9.98
N GLY A 99 8.82 14.88 10.22
CA GLY A 99 9.94 14.13 10.80
C GLY A 99 10.61 13.15 9.84
N ALA A 100 10.08 12.85 8.65
CA ALA A 100 10.66 11.91 7.71
C ALA A 100 10.35 12.26 6.25
N PRO A 101 11.18 11.80 5.29
CA PRO A 101 10.98 12.12 3.88
C PRO A 101 9.85 11.32 3.25
N TYR A 102 9.34 11.84 2.13
CA TYR A 102 8.57 11.06 1.17
C TYR A 102 9.54 10.32 0.24
N VAL A 103 9.35 9.03 0.03
CA VAL A 103 10.24 8.20 -0.80
C VAL A 103 9.42 7.44 -1.83
N VAL A 104 9.88 7.37 -3.07
CA VAL A 104 9.37 6.41 -4.05
C VAL A 104 10.40 5.31 -4.27
N ILE A 105 9.96 4.06 -4.28
CA ILE A 105 10.84 2.89 -4.36
C ILE A 105 10.19 1.79 -5.18
N HIS A 106 11.01 0.94 -5.81
CA HIS A 106 10.49 -0.24 -6.49
C HIS A 106 9.97 -1.25 -5.45
N ARG A 107 8.79 -1.84 -5.68
CA ARG A 107 8.14 -2.74 -4.71
C ARG A 107 9.01 -3.93 -4.31
N SER A 108 9.73 -4.53 -5.26
CA SER A 108 10.66 -5.64 -4.97
C SER A 108 11.82 -5.22 -4.07
N ASP A 109 12.28 -3.98 -4.18
CA ASP A 109 13.44 -3.51 -3.44
C ASP A 109 13.05 -3.30 -1.97
N LEU A 110 11.87 -2.73 -1.69
CA LEU A 110 11.33 -2.66 -0.33
C LEU A 110 11.09 -4.06 0.27
N LEU A 111 10.52 -4.98 -0.51
CA LEU A 111 10.31 -6.36 -0.05
C LEU A 111 11.63 -7.03 0.32
N THR A 112 12.66 -6.86 -0.51
CA THR A 112 14.00 -7.41 -0.28
C THR A 112 14.60 -6.86 1.02
N ILE A 113 14.51 -5.54 1.24
CA ILE A 113 15.01 -4.91 2.48
C ILE A 113 14.32 -5.51 3.70
N LEU A 114 12.99 -5.64 3.69
CA LEU A 114 12.24 -6.24 4.80
C LEU A 114 12.56 -7.72 4.97
N HIS A 115 12.71 -8.47 3.87
CA HIS A 115 13.04 -9.89 3.88
C HIS A 115 14.42 -10.13 4.51
N ASP A 116 15.44 -9.38 4.07
CA ASP A 116 16.79 -9.47 4.62
C ASP A 116 16.81 -9.06 6.11
N ALA A 117 16.09 -8.01 6.49
CA ALA A 117 15.95 -7.61 7.89
C ALA A 117 15.27 -8.69 8.75
N CYS A 118 14.23 -9.35 8.24
CA CYS A 118 13.60 -10.49 8.92
C CYS A 118 14.59 -11.65 9.12
N ARG A 119 15.34 -12.01 8.07
CA ARG A 119 16.35 -13.07 8.13
C ARG A 119 17.40 -12.75 9.20
N ASP A 120 17.90 -11.52 9.20
CA ASP A 120 18.95 -11.08 10.12
C ASP A 120 18.43 -11.00 11.58
N ALA A 121 17.13 -10.76 11.76
CA ALA A 121 16.43 -10.84 13.05
C ALA A 121 16.08 -12.27 13.50
N GLY A 122 16.40 -13.30 12.70
CA GLY A 122 16.14 -14.71 13.03
C GLY A 122 14.68 -15.15 12.83
N VAL A 123 13.90 -14.41 12.04
CA VAL A 123 12.55 -14.83 11.62
C VAL A 123 12.66 -16.05 10.72
N GLU A 124 11.82 -17.06 10.96
CA GLU A 124 11.74 -18.23 10.08
C GLU A 124 10.83 -17.93 8.89
N LEU A 125 11.40 -17.91 7.69
CA LEU A 125 10.70 -17.55 6.45
C LEU A 125 10.45 -18.81 5.60
N LEU A 126 9.20 -19.23 5.46
CA LEU A 126 8.81 -20.43 4.71
C LEU A 126 7.99 -20.06 3.48
N ALA A 127 8.59 -20.19 2.30
CA ALA A 127 7.91 -20.10 1.00
C ALA A 127 7.22 -21.43 0.65
N ASP A 128 6.32 -21.43 -0.33
CA ASP A 128 5.52 -22.60 -0.76
C ASP A 128 4.65 -23.20 0.37
N HIS A 129 4.13 -22.34 1.25
CA HIS A 129 3.26 -22.69 2.36
C HIS A 129 1.98 -21.84 2.32
N GLN A 130 0.99 -22.31 1.57
CA GLN A 130 -0.34 -21.71 1.59
C GLN A 130 -1.10 -22.14 2.84
N ALA A 131 -1.33 -21.21 3.75
CA ALA A 131 -2.23 -21.42 4.89
C ALA A 131 -3.62 -20.84 4.62
N ASP A 132 -4.64 -21.67 4.74
CA ASP A 132 -6.04 -21.35 4.42
C ASP A 132 -7.00 -21.50 5.61
N ASP A 133 -6.55 -22.15 6.69
CA ASP A 133 -7.32 -22.34 7.91
C ASP A 133 -6.48 -22.10 9.19
N VAL A 134 -7.16 -21.58 10.20
CA VAL A 134 -6.60 -21.34 11.54
C VAL A 134 -7.61 -21.77 12.59
N GLU A 135 -7.22 -22.73 13.42
CA GLU A 135 -7.98 -23.14 14.59
C GLU A 135 -7.53 -22.33 15.82
N VAL A 136 -8.43 -21.49 16.35
CA VAL A 136 -8.19 -20.70 17.57
C VAL A 136 -8.55 -21.52 18.81
N ARG A 137 -7.63 -21.59 19.77
CA ARG A 137 -7.78 -22.33 21.04
C ARG A 137 -7.51 -21.42 22.24
N PRO A 138 -7.94 -21.79 23.46
CA PRO A 138 -7.66 -20.99 24.66
C PRO A 138 -6.17 -20.75 24.91
N ASP A 139 -5.33 -21.73 24.60
CA ASP A 139 -3.89 -21.77 24.87
C ASP A 139 -3.01 -21.44 23.66
N GLY A 140 -3.58 -21.19 22.47
CA GLY A 140 -2.82 -20.91 21.26
C GLY A 140 -3.64 -20.96 19.98
N VAL A 141 -2.96 -21.12 18.87
CA VAL A 141 -3.55 -21.32 17.53
C VAL A 141 -2.88 -22.49 16.83
N ARG A 142 -3.59 -23.10 15.88
CA ARG A 142 -3.04 -24.04 14.90
C ARG A 142 -3.34 -23.56 13.49
N VAL A 143 -2.29 -23.20 12.76
CA VAL A 143 -2.37 -22.77 11.37
C VAL A 143 -2.12 -23.97 10.48
N ARG A 144 -3.04 -24.26 9.56
CA ARG A 144 -2.91 -25.37 8.60
C ARG A 144 -2.39 -24.83 7.27
N ALA A 145 -1.36 -25.46 6.73
CA ALA A 145 -0.86 -25.19 5.39
C ALA A 145 -0.65 -26.53 4.66
N GLY A 146 -1.64 -26.92 3.85
CA GLY A 146 -1.71 -28.26 3.26
C GLY A 146 -1.75 -29.33 4.35
N GLU A 147 -0.85 -30.31 4.27
CA GLU A 147 -0.73 -31.39 5.27
C GLU A 147 0.07 -30.99 6.53
N ARG A 148 0.64 -29.78 6.54
CA ARG A 148 1.46 -29.27 7.66
C ARG A 148 0.61 -28.47 8.62
N GLU A 149 0.94 -28.56 9.90
CA GLU A 149 0.29 -27.80 10.96
C GLU A 149 1.33 -27.07 11.80
N PHE A 150 1.07 -25.79 12.07
CA PHE A 150 1.97 -24.90 12.81
C PHE A 150 1.26 -24.38 14.05
N ALA A 151 1.77 -24.74 15.23
CA ALA A 151 1.25 -24.27 16.52
C ALA A 151 2.00 -23.02 17.01
N ALA A 152 1.26 -22.03 17.51
CA ALA A 152 1.80 -20.79 18.06
C ALA A 152 0.90 -20.17 19.13
N GLY A 153 1.37 -19.13 19.81
CA GLY A 153 0.58 -18.36 20.78
C GLY A 153 -0.43 -17.42 20.13
N ALA A 154 -0.14 -16.95 18.92
CA ALA A 154 -1.03 -16.14 18.07
C ALA A 154 -0.75 -16.34 16.56
N ALA A 155 -1.71 -15.93 15.73
CA ALA A 155 -1.57 -15.87 14.28
C ALA A 155 -1.97 -14.49 13.73
N LEU A 156 -1.26 -14.02 12.72
CA LEU A 156 -1.62 -12.84 11.94
C LEU A 156 -1.97 -13.24 10.51
N ALA A 157 -3.15 -12.84 10.04
CA ALA A 157 -3.54 -12.95 8.64
C ALA A 157 -3.10 -11.69 7.89
N ALA A 158 -2.05 -11.82 7.10
CA ALA A 158 -1.49 -10.81 6.21
C ALA A 158 -1.58 -11.27 4.73
N ASP A 159 -2.61 -12.07 4.41
CA ASP A 159 -2.79 -12.81 3.15
C ASP A 159 -3.48 -11.99 2.03
N GLY A 160 -3.61 -10.68 2.24
CA GLY A 160 -3.96 -9.69 1.22
C GLY A 160 -5.47 -9.48 1.02
N LEU A 161 -5.83 -8.70 0.00
CA LEU A 161 -7.22 -8.35 -0.35
C LEU A 161 -8.16 -9.57 -0.45
N TRP A 162 -7.63 -10.66 -1.00
CA TRP A 162 -8.33 -11.93 -1.22
C TRP A 162 -8.18 -12.89 -0.05
N SER A 163 -7.98 -12.35 1.16
CA SER A 163 -7.78 -13.13 2.38
C SER A 163 -8.88 -14.18 2.58
N SER A 164 -8.48 -15.44 2.71
CA SER A 164 -9.41 -16.51 3.09
C SER A 164 -9.67 -16.49 4.59
N LEU A 165 -8.67 -16.12 5.39
CA LEU A 165 -8.76 -16.06 6.85
C LEU A 165 -9.69 -14.94 7.34
N ARG A 166 -9.88 -13.88 6.54
CA ARG A 166 -10.86 -12.83 6.79
C ARG A 166 -12.29 -13.37 6.93
N SER A 167 -12.65 -14.45 6.24
CA SER A 167 -14.00 -15.05 6.30
C SER A 167 -14.41 -15.53 7.70
N ARG A 168 -13.44 -15.78 8.59
CA ARG A 168 -13.72 -16.11 10.00
C ARG A 168 -14.29 -14.95 10.79
N LEU A 169 -14.08 -13.72 10.31
CA LEU A 169 -14.37 -12.47 11.01
C LEU A 169 -15.43 -11.63 10.30
N SER A 170 -15.50 -11.73 8.97
CA SER A 170 -16.47 -11.02 8.15
C SER A 170 -16.78 -11.77 6.86
N ASP A 171 -18.07 -11.85 6.51
CA ASP A 171 -18.55 -12.43 5.25
C ASP A 171 -18.56 -11.43 4.09
N ASP A 172 -17.94 -10.25 4.26
CA ASP A 172 -17.91 -9.23 3.21
C ASP A 172 -17.16 -9.71 1.96
N GLN A 173 -17.47 -9.09 0.83
CA GLN A 173 -16.84 -9.38 -0.46
C GLN A 173 -16.07 -8.16 -0.97
N PRO A 174 -14.99 -8.36 -1.75
CA PRO A 174 -14.29 -7.26 -2.41
C PRO A 174 -15.25 -6.42 -3.25
N VAL A 175 -15.14 -5.11 -3.12
CA VAL A 175 -15.95 -4.15 -3.85
C VAL A 175 -15.14 -3.68 -5.05
N CYS A 176 -15.61 -4.01 -6.26
CA CYS A 176 -15.00 -3.51 -7.48
C CYS A 176 -15.33 -2.02 -7.63
N SER A 177 -14.32 -1.20 -7.88
CA SER A 177 -14.50 0.24 -8.15
C SER A 177 -14.98 0.54 -9.56
N GLY A 178 -14.91 -0.43 -10.48
CA GLY A 178 -15.10 -0.23 -11.92
C GLY A 178 -13.93 0.46 -12.62
N TYR A 179 -12.85 0.77 -11.89
CA TYR A 179 -11.61 1.28 -12.46
C TYR A 179 -10.59 0.16 -12.68
N VAL A 180 -9.71 0.38 -13.65
CA VAL A 180 -8.64 -0.55 -14.04
C VAL A 180 -7.32 0.18 -14.01
N ALA A 181 -6.31 -0.43 -13.40
CA ALA A 181 -4.95 0.06 -13.44
C ALA A 181 -4.10 -0.73 -14.43
N TYR A 182 -3.29 -0.01 -15.21
CA TYR A 182 -2.16 -0.52 -15.98
C TYR A 182 -0.88 0.04 -15.40
N ARG A 183 0.20 -0.75 -15.48
CA ARG A 183 1.51 -0.39 -14.93
C ARG A 183 2.59 -0.62 -15.96
N GLY A 184 3.66 0.16 -15.87
CA GLY A 184 4.85 0.00 -16.69
C GLY A 184 6.06 0.57 -15.99
N THR A 185 7.21 -0.04 -16.24
CA THR A 185 8.51 0.50 -15.85
C THR A 185 9.45 0.43 -17.05
N ARG A 186 10.07 1.56 -17.39
CA ARG A 186 10.98 1.68 -18.54
C ARG A 186 12.29 2.34 -18.12
N PRO A 187 13.45 1.93 -18.67
CA PRO A 187 14.68 2.70 -18.54
C PRO A 187 14.45 4.12 -19.05
N VAL A 188 14.86 5.14 -18.29
CA VAL A 188 14.69 6.55 -18.68
C VAL A 188 15.35 6.84 -20.03
N SER A 189 16.44 6.15 -20.37
CA SER A 189 17.12 6.23 -21.67
C SER A 189 16.28 5.76 -22.86
N GLU A 190 15.25 4.94 -22.65
CA GLU A 190 14.33 4.45 -23.68
C GLU A 190 13.08 5.34 -23.81
N VAL A 191 12.95 6.35 -22.96
CA VAL A 191 11.79 7.23 -22.92
C VAL A 191 12.11 8.56 -23.62
N THR A 192 11.27 8.95 -24.58
CA THR A 192 11.43 10.19 -25.35
C THR A 192 10.29 11.17 -25.09
N GLY A 193 10.60 12.48 -25.03
CA GLY A 193 9.58 13.52 -24.87
C GLY A 193 8.97 13.58 -23.46
N LEU A 194 9.77 13.21 -22.45
CA LEU A 194 9.46 13.46 -21.05
C LEU A 194 9.61 14.94 -20.74
N ASP A 195 8.70 15.46 -19.91
CA ASP A 195 8.90 16.74 -19.26
C ASP A 195 9.95 16.56 -18.16
N ASP A 196 10.88 17.52 -18.03
CA ASP A 196 12.01 17.45 -17.09
C ASP A 196 11.56 17.20 -15.63
N ASP A 197 10.40 17.74 -15.25
CA ASP A 197 9.83 17.59 -13.90
C ASP A 197 9.58 16.12 -13.52
N VAL A 198 9.19 15.27 -14.48
CA VAL A 198 8.83 13.86 -14.23
C VAL A 198 10.00 13.04 -13.69
N LEU A 199 11.24 13.49 -13.93
CA LEU A 199 12.45 12.82 -13.44
C LEU A 199 12.82 13.20 -12.00
N THR A 200 12.19 14.22 -11.44
CA THR A 200 12.49 14.71 -10.09
C THR A 200 11.30 14.77 -9.15
N ASP A 201 10.08 14.63 -9.67
CA ASP A 201 8.83 14.75 -8.94
C ASP A 201 7.96 13.48 -9.07
N VAL A 202 6.95 13.37 -8.21
CA VAL A 202 5.78 12.53 -8.48
C VAL A 202 4.77 13.37 -9.22
N VAL A 203 4.47 13.02 -10.48
CA VAL A 203 3.53 13.76 -11.32
C VAL A 203 2.26 12.95 -11.51
N VAL A 204 1.11 13.55 -11.18
CA VAL A 204 -0.21 12.96 -11.38
C VAL A 204 -0.98 13.85 -12.35
N HIS A 205 -1.29 13.33 -13.53
CA HIS A 205 -2.29 13.91 -14.41
C HIS A 205 -3.63 13.25 -14.12
N PHE A 206 -4.65 14.01 -13.71
CA PHE A 206 -6.00 13.46 -13.52
C PHE A 206 -7.05 14.26 -14.28
N GLY A 207 -8.11 13.59 -14.69
CA GLY A 207 -9.18 14.18 -15.47
C GLY A 207 -10.43 13.30 -15.46
N PRO A 208 -11.41 13.63 -16.31
CA PRO A 208 -12.67 12.88 -16.39
C PRO A 208 -12.42 11.38 -16.52
N LYS A 209 -12.86 10.61 -15.51
CA LYS A 209 -12.78 9.13 -15.48
C LYS A 209 -11.39 8.51 -15.69
N CYS A 210 -10.30 9.27 -15.64
CA CYS A 210 -8.95 8.74 -15.86
C CYS A 210 -7.87 9.50 -15.09
N HIS A 211 -6.73 8.85 -14.83
CA HIS A 211 -5.51 9.51 -14.39
C HIS A 211 -4.25 8.72 -14.77
N LEU A 212 -3.12 9.41 -14.85
CA LEU A 212 -1.81 8.86 -15.12
C LEU A 212 -0.79 9.39 -14.11
N VAL A 213 -0.07 8.48 -13.46
CA VAL A 213 0.95 8.78 -12.43
C VAL A 213 2.32 8.39 -12.95
N GLN A 214 3.29 9.29 -12.78
CA GLN A 214 4.68 9.06 -13.15
C GLN A 214 5.65 9.50 -12.06
N TYR A 215 6.69 8.71 -11.85
CA TYR A 215 7.79 9.06 -10.95
C TYR A 215 9.03 8.20 -11.22
N PRO A 216 10.22 8.71 -10.90
CA PRO A 216 11.48 7.99 -11.07
C PRO A 216 11.63 6.88 -10.01
N LEU A 217 12.41 5.86 -10.34
CA LEU A 217 12.85 4.78 -9.46
C LEU A 217 14.34 4.53 -9.62
N ARG A 218 14.97 3.87 -8.64
CA ARG A 218 16.40 3.46 -8.66
C ARG A 218 17.33 4.61 -9.06
N GLY A 219 17.34 5.68 -8.27
CA GLY A 219 18.19 6.85 -8.54
C GLY A 219 17.85 7.62 -9.82
N GLY A 220 16.68 7.37 -10.44
CA GLY A 220 16.28 8.01 -11.70
C GLY A 220 16.61 7.22 -12.96
N GLU A 221 17.07 5.98 -12.84
CA GLU A 221 17.36 5.12 -14.00
C GLU A 221 16.09 4.53 -14.64
N LEU A 222 15.04 4.35 -13.85
CA LEU A 222 13.76 3.80 -14.29
C LEU A 222 12.64 4.83 -14.12
N LEU A 223 11.74 4.90 -15.09
CA LEU A 223 10.49 5.62 -14.98
C LEU A 223 9.37 4.65 -14.68
N ASN A 224 8.66 4.86 -13.58
CA ASN A 224 7.41 4.18 -13.29
C ASN A 224 6.24 4.95 -13.90
N THR A 225 5.36 4.27 -14.62
CA THR A 225 4.12 4.83 -15.16
C THR A 225 2.93 3.97 -14.74
N VAL A 226 1.86 4.60 -14.26
CA VAL A 226 0.61 3.95 -13.89
C VAL A 226 -0.53 4.71 -14.54
N ALA A 227 -1.34 4.04 -15.36
CA ALA A 227 -2.57 4.61 -15.91
C ALA A 227 -3.77 3.94 -15.28
N VAL A 228 -4.80 4.72 -14.98
CA VAL A 228 -6.03 4.23 -14.39
C VAL A 228 -7.21 4.88 -15.08
N PHE A 229 -8.21 4.09 -15.44
CA PHE A 229 -9.43 4.57 -16.10
C PHE A 229 -10.66 3.80 -15.62
N ALA A 230 -11.83 4.43 -15.68
CA ALA A 230 -13.11 3.77 -15.50
C ALA A 230 -13.42 2.92 -16.74
N SER A 231 -13.78 1.65 -16.57
CA SER A 231 -14.08 0.74 -17.68
C SER A 231 -15.56 0.83 -18.09
N PRO A 232 -15.88 1.28 -19.33
CA PRO A 232 -17.24 1.24 -19.84
C PRO A 232 -17.82 -0.19 -19.95
N ALA A 233 -17.00 -1.19 -20.28
CA ALA A 233 -17.42 -2.60 -20.33
C ALA A 233 -17.87 -3.12 -18.96
N TYR A 234 -17.18 -2.72 -17.89
CA TYR A 234 -17.61 -3.02 -16.53
C TYR A 234 -18.97 -2.39 -16.19
N GLU A 235 -19.18 -1.12 -16.55
CA GLU A 235 -20.48 -0.44 -16.35
C GLU A 235 -21.63 -1.16 -17.09
N ARG A 236 -21.34 -1.80 -18.23
CA ARG A 236 -22.30 -2.63 -19.00
C ARG A 236 -22.48 -4.05 -18.47
N GLY A 237 -21.71 -4.47 -17.46
CA GLY A 237 -21.79 -5.80 -16.86
C GLY A 237 -21.09 -6.89 -17.69
N GLU A 238 -20.11 -6.52 -18.52
CA GLU A 238 -19.33 -7.48 -19.30
C GLU A 238 -18.31 -8.24 -18.44
N SER A 239 -18.04 -9.49 -18.78
CA SER A 239 -17.12 -10.36 -18.02
C SER A 239 -15.65 -10.10 -18.35
N ASP A 240 -15.33 -9.75 -19.59
CA ASP A 240 -14.01 -9.33 -20.04
C ASP A 240 -14.00 -7.81 -20.20
N TRP A 241 -13.42 -7.11 -19.23
CA TRP A 241 -13.43 -5.65 -19.15
C TRP A 241 -12.06 -5.12 -18.75
N GLY A 242 -11.77 -3.87 -19.12
CA GLY A 242 -10.51 -3.21 -18.84
C GLY A 242 -9.41 -3.50 -19.85
N GLY A 243 -9.75 -3.95 -21.05
CA GLY A 243 -8.78 -4.27 -22.11
C GLY A 243 -7.91 -3.08 -22.55
N PRO A 244 -6.81 -3.34 -23.28
CA PRO A 244 -5.93 -2.29 -23.78
C PRO A 244 -6.65 -1.32 -24.73
N ASP A 245 -7.68 -1.78 -25.46
CA ASP A 245 -8.49 -0.92 -26.32
C ASP A 245 -9.31 0.09 -25.50
N GLU A 246 -9.85 -0.32 -24.35
CA GLU A 246 -10.51 0.62 -23.43
C GLU A 246 -9.52 1.59 -22.79
N LEU A 247 -8.28 1.13 -22.52
CA LEU A 247 -7.22 1.99 -22.03
C LEU A 247 -6.90 3.09 -23.05
N ASP A 248 -6.72 2.77 -24.33
CA ASP A 248 -6.40 3.80 -25.32
C ASP A 248 -7.57 4.77 -25.50
N ALA A 249 -8.80 4.25 -25.65
CA ALA A 249 -10.00 5.08 -25.80
C ALA A 249 -10.27 5.99 -24.59
N ALA A 250 -10.00 5.53 -23.36
CA ALA A 250 -10.23 6.32 -22.15
C ALA A 250 -9.32 7.55 -22.02
N PHE A 251 -8.24 7.61 -22.80
CA PHE A 251 -7.24 8.66 -22.74
C PHE A 251 -7.13 9.48 -24.05
N ASP A 252 -8.00 9.25 -25.04
CA ASP A 252 -7.96 9.91 -26.35
C ASP A 252 -7.98 11.45 -26.27
N ASP A 253 -8.80 11.99 -25.36
CA ASP A 253 -8.99 13.44 -25.18
C ASP A 253 -7.97 14.07 -24.21
N THR A 254 -6.95 13.32 -23.77
CA THR A 254 -5.94 13.83 -22.83
C THR A 254 -4.78 14.54 -23.53
N CYS A 255 -4.04 15.35 -22.78
CA CYS A 255 -2.90 16.09 -23.30
C CYS A 255 -1.79 15.15 -23.81
N ASP A 256 -0.93 15.67 -24.69
CA ASP A 256 0.09 14.87 -25.36
C ASP A 256 1.04 14.15 -24.38
N ALA A 257 1.34 14.76 -23.24
CA ALA A 257 2.19 14.16 -22.21
C ALA A 257 1.58 12.87 -21.66
N VAL A 258 0.27 12.88 -21.38
CA VAL A 258 -0.47 11.71 -20.89
C VAL A 258 -0.53 10.63 -21.96
N ARG A 259 -0.91 10.97 -23.19
CA ARG A 259 -1.00 10.00 -24.29
C ARG A 259 0.35 9.34 -24.61
N ARG A 260 1.46 10.08 -24.55
CA ARG A 260 2.82 9.50 -24.67
C ARG A 260 3.11 8.48 -23.56
N GLY A 261 2.71 8.78 -22.33
CA GLY A 261 2.91 7.89 -21.17
C GLY A 261 2.29 6.50 -21.36
N LEU A 262 1.20 6.38 -22.12
CA LEU A 262 0.53 5.10 -22.37
C LEU A 262 1.39 4.10 -23.16
N ALA A 263 2.35 4.59 -23.95
CA ALA A 263 3.26 3.74 -24.72
C ALA A 263 4.26 2.98 -23.82
N TRP A 264 4.39 3.38 -22.55
CA TRP A 264 5.36 2.82 -21.62
C TRP A 264 4.76 1.77 -20.67
N LEU A 265 3.46 1.53 -20.78
CA LEU A 265 2.72 0.54 -20.00
C LEU A 265 2.91 -0.88 -20.55
N TRP A 266 2.92 -1.87 -19.66
CA TRP A 266 2.75 -3.27 -20.04
C TRP A 266 1.31 -3.50 -20.45
N ARG A 267 1.08 -4.17 -21.59
CA ARG A 267 -0.26 -4.36 -22.18
C ARG A 267 -0.80 -5.78 -21.98
N ASP A 268 0.05 -6.70 -21.55
CA ASP A 268 -0.24 -8.11 -21.28
C ASP A 268 -0.90 -8.34 -19.91
N ARG A 269 -0.90 -7.31 -19.03
CA ARG A 269 -1.47 -7.41 -17.69
C ARG A 269 -2.21 -6.14 -17.30
N ARG A 270 -3.37 -6.34 -16.68
CA ARG A 270 -4.23 -5.29 -16.11
C ARG A 270 -4.65 -5.65 -14.69
N TRP A 271 -4.95 -4.62 -13.90
CA TRP A 271 -5.38 -4.75 -12.51
C TRP A 271 -6.72 -4.05 -12.30
N PRO A 272 -7.84 -4.78 -12.43
CA PRO A 272 -9.11 -4.39 -11.84
C PRO A 272 -8.93 -3.91 -10.40
N MET A 273 -9.46 -2.73 -10.08
CA MET A 273 -9.26 -2.12 -8.78
C MET A 273 -10.40 -2.48 -7.83
N TYR A 274 -10.04 -3.16 -6.75
CA TYR A 274 -10.93 -3.59 -5.69
C TYR A 274 -10.43 -3.06 -4.35
N ASP A 275 -11.38 -2.80 -3.45
CA ASP A 275 -11.13 -2.61 -2.03
C ASP A 275 -12.18 -3.38 -1.20
N ARG A 276 -12.28 -3.08 0.09
CA ARG A 276 -13.39 -3.55 0.94
C ARG A 276 -13.90 -2.39 1.79
N LEU A 277 -15.15 -2.47 2.22
CA LEU A 277 -15.68 -1.53 3.20
C LEU A 277 -14.98 -1.74 4.56
N PRO A 278 -14.78 -0.68 5.36
CA PRO A 278 -14.22 -0.82 6.70
C PRO A 278 -15.07 -1.73 7.57
N VAL A 279 -14.43 -2.64 8.31
CA VAL A 279 -15.09 -3.52 9.28
C VAL A 279 -14.53 -3.24 10.69
N PRO A 280 -15.37 -3.30 11.73
CA PRO A 280 -14.96 -2.95 13.09
C PRO A 280 -14.20 -4.07 13.82
N ARG A 281 -14.27 -5.31 13.31
CA ARG A 281 -13.71 -6.49 13.96
C ARG A 281 -12.65 -7.14 13.08
N TRP A 282 -11.42 -7.19 13.57
CA TRP A 282 -10.24 -7.83 12.97
C TRP A 282 -9.69 -8.98 13.83
N VAL A 283 -10.18 -9.16 15.06
CA VAL A 283 -9.64 -10.14 16.01
C VAL A 283 -10.63 -11.24 16.37
N ASP A 284 -10.15 -12.49 16.32
CA ASP A 284 -10.81 -13.69 16.83
C ASP A 284 -9.89 -14.37 17.84
N GLY A 285 -9.98 -13.93 19.11
CA GLY A 285 -9.13 -14.43 20.20
C GLY A 285 -7.64 -14.19 19.95
N ARG A 286 -6.97 -15.19 19.39
CA ARG A 286 -5.52 -15.21 19.11
C ARG A 286 -5.17 -15.04 17.62
N LEU A 287 -6.17 -14.84 16.77
CA LEU A 287 -6.02 -14.52 15.35
C LEU A 287 -6.33 -13.03 15.13
N ALA A 288 -5.51 -12.32 14.36
CA ALA A 288 -5.80 -10.95 13.92
C ALA A 288 -5.54 -10.73 12.43
N LEU A 289 -6.35 -9.89 11.78
CA LEU A 289 -6.11 -9.40 10.42
C LEU A 289 -5.14 -8.20 10.43
N THR A 290 -4.31 -8.09 9.40
CA THR A 290 -3.42 -6.94 9.17
C THR A 290 -3.23 -6.63 7.68
N GLY A 291 -2.83 -5.40 7.35
CA GLY A 291 -2.65 -4.95 5.98
C GLY A 291 -3.92 -5.12 5.14
N ASP A 292 -3.76 -5.50 3.88
CA ASP A 292 -4.88 -5.66 2.94
C ASP A 292 -5.85 -6.79 3.32
N ALA A 293 -5.51 -7.70 4.24
CA ALA A 293 -6.49 -8.65 4.78
C ALA A 293 -7.50 -7.95 5.72
N ALA A 294 -7.08 -6.88 6.40
CA ALA A 294 -7.90 -6.09 7.32
C ALA A 294 -8.56 -4.89 6.64
N HIS A 295 -7.79 -4.09 5.89
CA HIS A 295 -8.19 -2.79 5.38
C HIS A 295 -7.68 -2.50 3.95
N PRO A 296 -7.99 -3.37 2.96
CA PRO A 296 -7.57 -3.11 1.59
C PRO A 296 -8.26 -1.84 1.08
N MET A 297 -7.50 -0.99 0.40
CA MET A 297 -7.93 0.36 -0.01
C MET A 297 -7.60 0.64 -1.46
N LEU A 298 -8.40 1.51 -2.09
CA LEU A 298 -8.04 2.08 -3.39
C LEU A 298 -6.79 2.95 -3.25
N GLN A 299 -5.93 2.92 -4.26
CA GLN A 299 -4.57 3.43 -4.19
C GLN A 299 -4.43 4.96 -4.26
N TYR A 300 -5.52 5.71 -4.27
CA TYR A 300 -5.53 7.16 -4.54
C TYR A 300 -4.75 7.99 -3.52
N LEU A 301 -4.57 7.49 -2.28
CA LEU A 301 -3.73 8.11 -1.25
C LEU A 301 -2.32 7.51 -1.16
N ALA A 302 -2.03 6.45 -1.94
CA ALA A 302 -0.80 5.66 -1.86
C ALA A 302 -0.49 5.12 -0.44
N GLN A 303 -1.51 4.68 0.29
CA GLN A 303 -1.39 4.35 1.72
C GLN A 303 -1.42 2.87 2.09
N GLY A 304 -1.76 1.94 1.18
CA GLY A 304 -1.90 0.52 1.56
C GLY A 304 -0.67 -0.06 2.27
N ALA A 305 0.51 0.05 1.64
CA ALA A 305 1.77 -0.38 2.25
C ALA A 305 2.16 0.44 3.49
N CYS A 306 1.87 1.75 3.49
CA CYS A 306 2.12 2.61 4.63
C CYS A 306 1.30 2.20 5.87
N GLN A 307 0.02 1.87 5.68
CA GLN A 307 -0.87 1.42 6.75
C GLN A 307 -0.49 0.02 7.23
N ALA A 308 0.02 -0.86 6.36
CA ALA A 308 0.54 -2.16 6.79
C ALA A 308 1.82 -2.04 7.66
N LEU A 309 2.68 -1.05 7.38
CA LEU A 309 3.83 -0.73 8.25
C LEU A 309 3.39 -0.15 9.60
N GLU A 310 2.37 0.72 9.59
CA GLU A 310 1.77 1.23 10.83
C GLU A 310 1.10 0.15 11.68
N ASP A 311 0.45 -0.84 11.04
CA ASP A 311 -0.11 -1.98 11.76
C ASP A 311 0.98 -2.75 12.51
N ALA A 312 2.07 -3.06 11.82
CA ALA A 312 3.21 -3.78 12.39
C ALA A 312 3.83 -3.01 13.57
N HIS A 313 4.03 -1.70 13.42
CA HIS A 313 4.53 -0.84 14.48
C HIS A 313 3.56 -0.78 15.68
N SER A 314 2.27 -0.58 15.41
CA SER A 314 1.24 -0.51 16.46
C SER A 314 1.14 -1.82 17.23
N LEU A 315 1.10 -2.95 16.53
CA LEU A 315 0.98 -4.27 17.15
C LEU A 315 2.20 -4.59 18.01
N ALA A 316 3.42 -4.35 17.50
CA ALA A 316 4.63 -4.54 18.29
C ALA A 316 4.65 -3.65 19.55
N GLY A 317 4.17 -2.40 19.44
CA GLY A 317 3.99 -1.51 20.59
C GLY A 317 3.03 -2.08 21.65
N GLU A 318 1.88 -2.63 21.25
CA GLU A 318 0.94 -3.25 22.18
C GLU A 318 1.50 -4.53 22.83
N VAL A 319 2.22 -5.35 22.07
CA VAL A 319 2.93 -6.53 22.61
C VAL A 319 3.98 -6.12 23.65
N ALA A 320 4.80 -5.10 23.36
CA ALA A 320 5.81 -4.60 24.28
C ALA A 320 5.19 -4.03 25.57
N LYS A 321 4.06 -3.31 25.48
CA LYS A 321 3.32 -2.82 26.66
C LYS A 321 2.83 -3.96 27.55
N GLN A 322 2.28 -5.02 26.96
CA GLN A 322 1.84 -6.20 27.72
C GLN A 322 3.01 -6.89 28.42
N GLN A 323 4.14 -7.11 27.73
CA GLN A 323 5.34 -7.70 28.31
C GLN A 323 5.93 -6.88 29.46
N ALA A 324 5.84 -5.55 29.40
CA ALA A 324 6.30 -4.68 30.47
C ALA A 324 5.40 -4.71 31.71
N ALA A 325 4.11 -4.99 31.53
CA ALA A 325 3.13 -5.04 32.62
C ALA A 325 3.05 -6.41 33.31
N ALA A 326 3.10 -7.50 32.53
CA ALA A 326 2.93 -8.86 33.02
C ALA A 326 3.44 -9.89 31.97
N ALA A 327 3.04 -11.16 32.14
CA ALA A 327 3.19 -12.15 31.06
C ALA A 327 2.34 -11.74 29.84
N LEU A 328 2.88 -11.95 28.64
CA LEU A 328 2.23 -11.56 27.39
C LEU A 328 0.87 -12.25 27.21
N ASP A 329 -0.20 -11.46 27.27
CA ASP A 329 -1.56 -11.85 26.93
C ASP A 329 -1.85 -11.45 25.47
N TRP A 330 -1.76 -12.43 24.57
CA TRP A 330 -2.02 -12.24 23.13
C TRP A 330 -3.41 -11.68 22.83
N PRO A 331 -4.52 -12.27 23.33
CA PRO A 331 -5.85 -11.68 23.18
C PRO A 331 -5.92 -10.20 23.56
N ALA A 332 -5.32 -9.80 24.68
CA ALA A 332 -5.31 -8.41 25.12
C ALA A 332 -4.51 -7.51 24.16
N ALA A 333 -3.31 -7.92 23.76
CA ALA A 333 -2.48 -7.18 22.81
C ALA A 333 -3.18 -6.98 21.45
N LEU A 334 -3.79 -8.04 20.91
CA LEU A 334 -4.50 -8.00 19.63
C LEU A 334 -5.74 -7.11 19.70
N ALA A 335 -6.50 -7.16 20.81
CA ALA A 335 -7.65 -6.29 21.01
C ALA A 335 -7.25 -4.81 21.10
N SER A 336 -6.14 -4.48 21.77
CA SER A 336 -5.63 -3.10 21.81
C SER A 336 -5.15 -2.62 20.42
N TYR A 337 -4.52 -3.50 19.64
CA TYR A 337 -4.15 -3.23 18.26
C TYR A 337 -5.37 -2.92 17.38
N GLU A 338 -6.43 -3.73 17.45
CA GLU A 338 -7.69 -3.51 16.72
C GLU A 338 -8.29 -2.13 17.04
N GLN A 339 -8.35 -1.78 18.33
CA GLN A 339 -8.87 -0.49 18.78
C GLN A 339 -8.04 0.69 18.26
N ALA A 340 -6.71 0.56 18.22
CA ALA A 340 -5.82 1.62 17.75
C ALA A 340 -5.91 1.83 16.24
N ARG A 341 -6.16 0.76 15.46
CA ARG A 341 -5.98 0.78 14.01
C ARG A 341 -7.28 0.91 13.21
N THR A 342 -8.36 0.29 13.66
CA THR A 342 -9.64 0.23 12.90
C THR A 342 -10.16 1.61 12.48
N ALA A 343 -10.24 2.57 13.40
CA ALA A 343 -10.74 3.91 13.08
C ALA A 343 -9.81 4.68 12.12
N ARG A 344 -8.49 4.53 12.30
CA ARG A 344 -7.48 5.18 11.47
C ARG A 344 -7.54 4.67 10.03
N THR A 345 -7.51 3.34 9.84
CA THR A 345 -7.53 2.75 8.50
C THR A 345 -8.89 2.90 7.82
N ALA A 346 -10.00 2.85 8.58
CA ALA A 346 -11.33 3.15 8.04
C ALA A 346 -11.39 4.55 7.44
N ARG A 347 -10.83 5.56 8.14
CA ARG A 347 -10.73 6.93 7.62
C ARG A 347 -9.91 6.98 6.33
N VAL A 348 -8.79 6.26 6.26
CA VAL A 348 -7.95 6.20 5.06
C VAL A 348 -8.69 5.53 3.89
N GLN A 349 -9.33 4.37 4.11
CA GLN A 349 -10.12 3.67 3.10
C GLN A 349 -11.24 4.55 2.53
N SER A 350 -12.05 5.15 3.40
CA SER A 350 -13.16 6.01 2.96
C SER A 350 -12.66 7.29 2.29
N SER A 351 -11.60 7.91 2.81
CA SER A 351 -11.02 9.12 2.22
C SER A 351 -10.37 8.84 0.86
N ALA A 352 -9.79 7.65 0.66
CA ALA A 352 -9.24 7.25 -0.63
C ALA A 352 -10.32 7.23 -1.71
N ARG A 353 -11.50 6.67 -1.43
CA ARG A 353 -12.63 6.66 -2.38
C ARG A 353 -13.05 8.06 -2.79
N VAL A 354 -13.30 8.93 -1.80
CA VAL A 354 -13.69 10.33 -2.05
C VAL A 354 -12.62 11.10 -2.82
N TRP A 355 -11.34 10.85 -2.51
CA TRP A 355 -10.23 11.47 -3.22
C TRP A 355 -10.13 11.00 -4.68
N GLY A 356 -10.39 9.71 -4.95
CA GLY A 356 -10.50 9.19 -6.31
C GLY A 356 -11.68 9.79 -7.09
N GLU A 357 -12.86 9.89 -6.47
CA GLU A 357 -14.03 10.56 -7.08
C GLU A 357 -13.71 12.03 -7.42
N LEU A 358 -13.00 12.73 -6.54
CA LEU A 358 -12.55 14.09 -6.79
C LEU A 358 -11.55 14.17 -7.96
N TRP A 359 -10.65 13.20 -8.13
CA TRP A 359 -9.72 13.15 -9.26
C TRP A 359 -10.46 12.99 -10.59
N HIS A 360 -11.49 12.15 -10.60
CA HIS A 360 -12.14 11.68 -11.82
C HIS A 360 -13.43 12.40 -12.22
N CYS A 361 -13.78 13.48 -11.51
CA CYS A 361 -14.95 14.29 -11.84
C CYS A 361 -14.82 14.97 -13.22
N ASP A 362 -15.96 15.29 -13.83
CA ASP A 362 -16.07 15.90 -15.15
C ASP A 362 -16.89 17.21 -15.13
N GLY A 363 -17.10 17.80 -16.32
CA GLY A 363 -17.96 18.97 -16.50
C GLY A 363 -17.68 20.12 -15.52
N LEU A 364 -18.75 20.63 -14.90
CA LEU A 364 -18.67 21.73 -13.94
C LEU A 364 -17.90 21.34 -12.66
N ALA A 365 -18.02 20.09 -12.21
CA ALA A 365 -17.32 19.62 -11.02
C ALA A 365 -15.79 19.66 -11.21
N ARG A 366 -15.30 19.28 -12.40
CA ARG A 366 -13.89 19.43 -12.78
C ARG A 366 -13.44 20.89 -12.73
N LEU A 367 -14.21 21.81 -13.30
CA LEU A 367 -13.85 23.24 -13.34
C LEU A 367 -13.70 23.82 -11.92
N LEU A 368 -14.67 23.51 -11.04
CA LEU A 368 -14.62 23.94 -9.63
C LEU A 368 -13.46 23.30 -8.87
N ARG A 369 -13.20 21.99 -9.10
CA ARG A 369 -12.06 21.28 -8.52
C ARG A 369 -10.74 21.90 -8.96
N ASN A 370 -10.58 22.20 -10.25
CA ASN A 370 -9.36 22.83 -10.79
C ASN A 370 -9.16 24.21 -10.16
N GLN A 371 -10.21 25.05 -10.13
CA GLN A 371 -10.14 26.37 -9.49
C GLN A 371 -9.71 26.27 -8.02
N TYR A 372 -10.32 25.36 -7.25
CA TYR A 372 -9.98 25.16 -5.84
C TYR A 372 -8.51 24.76 -5.65
N LEU A 373 -8.01 23.82 -6.46
CA LEU A 373 -6.62 23.36 -6.35
C LEU A 373 -5.62 24.46 -6.73
N THR A 374 -5.91 25.26 -7.78
CA THR A 374 -5.08 26.39 -8.21
C THR A 374 -5.01 27.51 -7.16
N GLU A 375 -6.12 27.78 -6.48
CA GLU A 375 -6.19 28.85 -5.46
C GLU A 375 -5.65 28.42 -4.09
N ARG A 376 -5.47 27.11 -3.86
CA ARG A 376 -4.96 26.57 -2.59
C ARG A 376 -3.52 27.02 -2.35
N ARG A 377 -3.23 27.45 -1.14
CA ARG A 377 -1.85 27.73 -0.69
C ARG A 377 -1.03 26.44 -0.64
N LEU A 378 0.19 26.46 -1.18
CA LEU A 378 1.07 25.29 -1.21
C LEU A 378 1.58 24.89 0.19
N ASP A 379 1.65 25.84 1.14
CA ASP A 379 2.03 25.62 2.54
C ASP A 379 0.86 25.23 3.46
N ASP A 380 -0.34 25.01 2.90
CA ASP A 380 -1.51 24.56 3.66
C ASP A 380 -1.54 23.04 3.82
N TYR A 381 -1.07 22.59 4.98
CA TYR A 381 -0.98 21.17 5.36
C TYR A 381 -2.26 20.60 6.00
N ARG A 382 -3.35 21.37 6.14
CA ARG A 382 -4.58 20.90 6.81
C ARG A 382 -5.17 19.64 6.18
N TRP A 383 -4.95 19.45 4.88
CA TRP A 383 -5.45 18.30 4.12
C TRP A 383 -4.57 17.05 4.21
N THR A 384 -3.31 17.20 4.62
CA THR A 384 -2.32 16.11 4.72
C THR A 384 -1.96 15.75 6.15
N ASP A 385 -2.14 16.67 7.10
CA ASP A 385 -1.74 16.48 8.50
C ASP A 385 -2.37 15.26 9.15
N TRP A 386 -3.67 15.06 8.99
CA TRP A 386 -4.36 13.92 9.58
C TRP A 386 -3.80 12.56 9.11
N LEU A 387 -3.15 12.54 7.94
CA LEU A 387 -2.60 11.34 7.34
C LEU A 387 -1.13 11.14 7.72
N TYR A 388 -0.32 12.20 7.60
CA TYR A 388 1.13 12.11 7.74
C TYR A 388 1.66 12.44 9.14
N GLN A 389 0.88 13.09 10.01
CA GLN A 389 1.30 13.29 11.40
C GLN A 389 1.29 11.95 12.18
N PRO A 390 2.16 11.81 13.20
CA PRO A 390 2.18 10.64 14.08
C PRO A 390 0.86 10.41 14.82
#